data_AF-A7HUE3-F1
#
_entry.id   AF-A7HUE3-F1
#
_cell.length_a   1.000
_cell.length_b   1.000
_cell.length_c   1.000
_cell.angle_alpha   90.00
_cell.angle_beta   90.00
_cell.angle_gamma   90.00
#
_symmetry.space_group_name_H-M   'P 1'
#
loop_
_entity.id
_entity.type
_entity.pdbx_description
1 polymer ?
#
loop_
_entity_poly.entity_id
_entity_poly.type
_entity_poly.pdbx_seq_one_letter_code
_entity_poly.pdbx_strand_id
1 'polypeptide(L)'
;MTSELRRKWRKVKPSFVDTALRRAYPLWRELKTLSMAWPTLWRYAIASQREWKKSLPVQAHSSVQISGLQNLDDMDAFSRWLGIMGAPEGHDSYYLSPSNWRKSSLAFLLDRYPSNVGLKVSKSAGGVDAFYSRLFAGRKAQQLLSGSHKSQTLLYNFLCLKGISPRLYDLVEMVDEAGNKRTAYVVEHVEGSAPSADELDSVVSRLKSLEREGMIRLVSGDGWESRDFQRPDGNGNVVVVSGQQPLYVDVHNFILGRYDRHLKETARAVSGASHFGNKSILLGGSYLYQEIPGIPLPAKRSPAQRMKIYDSLLASAGVDLSGKVVMDVGCNLGLMGAEYLRRGAAWVHGWDMPHVVDASHQTLLSIGCTRFSHTPAHLSDDLNLFESLPDHIKTIDRDDGVLNYLAIRGHVGWLRDIKNLPWRFMIYEGHQDDAPLEQYVAELNEWLPVRVVAHSSVFDANSTSRDSAIIQRI
;
A
#
# COMPACT_ATOMS: atom_id res chain seq x y z
N MET A 1 -25.62 6.32 41.41
CA MET A 1 -25.86 7.75 41.08
C MET A 1 -27.28 7.87 40.52
N THR A 2 -28.20 8.49 41.27
CA THR A 2 -29.64 8.54 40.93
C THR A 2 -29.92 9.46 39.74
N SER A 3 -30.98 9.15 38.97
CA SER A 3 -31.40 9.86 37.75
C SER A 3 -31.70 11.35 37.97
N GLU A 4 -32.04 11.76 39.19
CA GLU A 4 -32.26 13.16 39.56
C GLU A 4 -30.99 14.02 39.61
N LEU A 5 -29.84 13.46 40.01
CA LEU A 5 -28.57 14.20 40.04
C LEU A 5 -28.04 14.51 38.63
N ARG A 6 -28.27 13.62 37.66
CA ARG A 6 -27.98 13.86 36.24
C ARG A 6 -28.88 14.94 35.62
N ARG A 7 -30.12 15.10 36.13
CA ARG A 7 -31.07 16.10 35.63
C ARG A 7 -30.80 17.51 36.19
N LYS A 8 -30.26 17.63 37.41
CA LYS A 8 -29.85 18.93 37.98
C LYS A 8 -28.54 19.48 37.38
N TRP A 9 -27.60 18.63 36.97
CA TRP A 9 -26.35 19.07 36.30
C TRP A 9 -26.57 19.64 34.89
N ARG A 10 -27.69 19.34 34.22
CA ARG A 10 -28.01 19.84 32.87
C ARG A 10 -28.53 21.28 32.80
N LYS A 11 -28.60 22.03 33.92
CA LYS A 11 -29.15 23.40 33.97
C LYS A 11 -28.18 24.49 34.41
N VAL A 12 -26.87 24.23 34.46
CA VAL A 12 -25.89 25.31 34.64
C VAL A 12 -25.66 25.95 33.27
N LYS A 13 -26.16 27.18 33.07
CA LYS A 13 -25.79 27.97 31.88
C LYS A 13 -24.27 28.17 31.90
N PRO A 14 -23.53 27.78 30.85
CA PRO A 14 -22.10 28.04 30.78
C PRO A 14 -21.87 29.54 30.98
N SER A 15 -20.85 29.89 31.77
CA SER A 15 -20.53 31.30 32.01
C SER A 15 -20.17 31.99 30.68
N PHE A 16 -20.23 33.32 30.65
CA PHE A 16 -19.75 34.08 29.49
C PHE A 16 -18.29 33.73 29.15
N VAL A 17 -17.47 33.49 30.18
CA VAL A 17 -16.07 33.07 30.07
C VAL A 17 -15.97 31.68 29.42
N ASP A 18 -16.76 30.71 29.86
CA ASP A 18 -16.78 29.37 29.23
C ASP A 18 -17.21 29.43 27.76
N THR A 19 -18.15 30.31 27.44
CA THR A 19 -18.65 30.50 26.07
C THR A 19 -17.60 31.17 25.18
N ALA A 20 -16.90 32.19 25.70
CA ALA A 20 -15.80 32.85 25.01
C ALA A 20 -14.61 31.90 24.77
N LEU A 21 -14.22 31.12 25.79
CA LEU A 21 -13.15 30.12 25.69
C LEU A 21 -13.51 29.01 24.69
N ARG A 22 -14.76 28.52 24.69
CA ARG A 22 -15.23 27.52 23.71
C ARG A 22 -15.22 28.04 22.27
N ARG A 23 -15.38 29.35 22.05
CA ARG A 23 -15.29 29.97 20.71
C ARG A 23 -13.85 30.30 20.31
N ALA A 24 -13.02 30.71 21.27
CA ALA A 24 -11.62 31.08 21.03
C ALA A 24 -10.73 29.86 20.79
N TYR A 25 -10.98 28.74 21.48
CA TYR A 25 -10.12 27.56 21.40
C TYR A 25 -10.05 26.94 19.99
N PRO A 26 -11.15 26.72 19.25
CA PRO A 26 -11.08 26.27 17.85
C PRO A 26 -10.25 27.21 16.97
N LEU A 27 -10.44 28.52 17.10
CA LEU A 27 -9.70 29.52 16.32
C LEU A 27 -8.20 29.49 16.66
N TRP A 28 -7.86 29.42 17.94
CA TRP A 28 -6.48 29.29 18.41
C TRP A 28 -5.82 28.02 17.85
N ARG A 29 -6.53 26.89 17.85
CA ARG A 29 -6.04 25.63 17.30
C ARG A 29 -5.80 25.72 15.78
N GLU A 30 -6.70 26.34 15.02
CA GLU A 30 -6.49 26.61 13.59
C GLU A 30 -5.24 27.48 13.39
N LEU A 31 -5.11 28.58 14.14
CA LEU A 31 -3.97 29.49 14.03
C LEU A 31 -2.66 28.81 14.40
N LYS A 32 -2.62 28.00 15.46
CA LYS A 32 -1.44 27.21 15.86
C LYS A 32 -1.07 26.19 14.77
N THR A 33 -2.06 25.48 14.23
CA THR A 33 -1.86 24.53 13.12
C THR A 33 -1.30 25.25 11.88
N LEU A 34 -1.89 26.38 11.51
CA LEU A 34 -1.44 27.19 10.38
C LEU A 34 -0.06 27.80 10.62
N SER A 35 0.27 28.26 11.82
CA SER A 35 1.59 28.83 12.12
C SER A 35 2.68 27.76 12.07
N MET A 36 2.42 26.57 12.61
CA MET A 36 3.30 25.41 12.49
C MET A 36 3.47 24.97 11.04
N ALA A 37 2.39 25.06 10.25
CA ALA A 37 2.38 24.64 8.86
C ALA A 37 2.75 25.73 7.86
N TRP A 38 2.92 26.99 8.27
CA TRP A 38 3.11 28.12 7.33
C TRP A 38 4.31 27.94 6.39
N PRO A 39 5.51 27.54 6.88
CA PRO A 39 6.63 27.23 5.99
C PRO A 39 6.32 26.07 5.04
N THR A 40 5.46 25.14 5.48
CA THR A 40 5.01 23.99 4.70
C THR A 40 4.00 24.40 3.65
N LEU A 41 3.01 25.24 3.94
CA LEU A 41 2.00 25.70 2.98
C LEU A 41 2.66 26.43 1.81
N TRP A 42 3.63 27.29 2.10
CA TRP A 42 4.42 27.97 1.07
C TRP A 42 5.23 26.98 0.21
N ARG A 43 5.90 26.03 0.86
CA ARG A 43 6.60 24.94 0.16
C ARG A 43 5.66 23.97 -0.54
N TYR A 44 4.43 23.78 -0.06
CA TYR A 44 3.43 22.87 -0.61
C TYR A 44 2.83 23.45 -1.88
N ALA A 45 2.61 24.77 -1.91
CA ALA A 45 2.26 25.51 -3.13
C ALA A 45 3.35 25.39 -4.21
N ILE A 46 4.63 25.35 -3.82
CA ILE A 46 5.75 25.08 -4.74
C ILE A 46 5.87 23.58 -5.07
N ALA A 47 5.61 22.71 -4.08
CA ALA A 47 5.79 21.26 -4.20
C ALA A 47 4.61 20.54 -4.86
N SER A 48 3.46 21.19 -5.07
CA SER A 48 2.37 20.69 -5.91
C SER A 48 2.83 20.46 -7.37
N GLN A 49 3.97 21.04 -7.76
CA GLN A 49 4.62 20.79 -9.05
C GLN A 49 5.57 19.58 -9.06
N ARG A 50 5.73 18.84 -7.95
CA ARG A 50 6.66 17.68 -7.93
C ARG A 50 6.06 16.49 -8.68
N GLU A 51 6.85 15.92 -9.59
CA GLU A 51 6.45 14.79 -10.45
C GLU A 51 5.89 13.59 -9.68
N TRP A 52 6.50 13.21 -8.56
CA TRP A 52 6.03 12.06 -7.78
C TRP A 52 4.59 12.21 -7.27
N LYS A 53 4.09 13.42 -7.00
CA LYS A 53 2.69 13.61 -6.57
C LYS A 53 1.67 13.32 -7.68
N LYS A 54 2.10 13.39 -8.95
CA LYS A 54 1.26 13.07 -10.11
C LYS A 54 1.26 11.56 -10.39
N SER A 55 2.38 10.89 -10.09
CA SER A 55 2.57 9.47 -10.42
C SER A 55 2.28 8.51 -9.26
N LEU A 56 2.30 8.98 -8.00
CA LEU A 56 2.21 8.14 -6.81
C LEU A 56 0.95 8.42 -5.97
N PRO A 57 0.41 7.41 -5.27
CA PRO A 57 0.76 5.99 -5.35
C PRO A 57 0.45 5.38 -6.73
N VAL A 58 1.28 4.42 -7.16
CA VAL A 58 1.18 3.77 -8.48
C VAL A 58 -0.04 2.87 -8.61
N GLN A 59 -0.37 2.17 -7.53
CA GLN A 59 -1.41 1.16 -7.46
C GLN A 59 -2.82 1.78 -7.55
N ALA A 60 -3.75 1.10 -8.23
CA ALA A 60 -5.17 1.42 -8.18
C ALA A 60 -5.76 1.08 -6.81
N HIS A 61 -6.76 1.84 -6.35
CA HIS A 61 -7.44 1.49 -5.10
C HIS A 61 -8.30 0.24 -5.29
N SER A 62 -8.47 -0.51 -4.20
CA SER A 62 -9.45 -1.60 -4.15
C SER A 62 -10.84 -1.00 -3.93
N SER A 63 -11.86 -1.51 -4.62
CA SER A 63 -13.25 -1.07 -4.43
C SER A 63 -14.15 -2.26 -4.22
N VAL A 64 -15.06 -2.15 -3.26
CA VAL A 64 -16.01 -3.21 -2.92
C VAL A 64 -17.40 -2.63 -2.73
N GLN A 65 -18.38 -3.30 -3.32
CA GLN A 65 -19.79 -3.02 -3.07
C GLN A 65 -20.18 -3.63 -1.73
N ILE A 66 -20.88 -2.85 -0.91
CA ILE A 66 -21.49 -3.35 0.33
C ILE A 66 -23.00 -3.44 0.13
N SER A 67 -23.58 -4.57 0.55
CA SER A 67 -25.02 -4.81 0.46
C SER A 67 -25.69 -4.72 1.82
N GLY A 68 -26.98 -4.35 1.84
CA GLY A 68 -27.77 -4.32 3.07
C GLY A 68 -27.54 -3.10 3.98
N LEU A 69 -26.88 -2.07 3.47
CA LEU A 69 -26.79 -0.75 4.11
C LEU A 69 -27.20 0.32 3.09
N GLN A 70 -28.20 1.13 3.43
CA GLN A 70 -28.76 2.15 2.53
C GLN A 70 -27.94 3.44 2.48
N ASN A 71 -27.18 3.73 3.53
CA ASN A 71 -26.42 4.97 3.64
C ASN A 71 -25.16 4.79 4.50
N LEU A 72 -24.00 4.81 3.85
CA LEU A 72 -22.69 4.77 4.50
C LEU A 72 -22.38 5.98 5.36
N ASP A 73 -23.03 7.13 5.13
CA ASP A 73 -22.75 8.38 5.86
C ASP A 73 -23.45 8.42 7.23
N ASP A 74 -24.49 7.60 7.43
CA ASP A 74 -25.09 7.42 8.76
C ASP A 74 -24.19 6.52 9.61
N MET A 75 -23.37 7.15 10.44
CA MET A 75 -22.40 6.46 11.31
C MET A 75 -23.06 5.50 12.31
N ASP A 76 -24.27 5.80 12.78
CA ASP A 76 -24.96 4.96 13.75
C ASP A 76 -25.53 3.73 13.05
N ALA A 77 -26.11 3.90 11.85
CA ALA A 77 -26.53 2.79 11.01
C ALA A 77 -25.33 1.93 10.58
N PHE A 78 -24.23 2.56 10.15
CA PHE A 78 -23.01 1.88 9.74
C PHE A 78 -22.40 1.05 10.89
N SER A 79 -22.28 1.62 12.09
CA SER A 79 -21.72 0.92 13.25
C SER A 79 -22.58 -0.26 13.70
N ARG A 80 -23.92 -0.13 13.63
CA ARG A 80 -24.85 -1.24 13.88
C ARG A 80 -24.74 -2.32 12.81
N TRP A 81 -24.71 -1.93 11.54
CA TRP A 81 -24.57 -2.86 10.41
C TRP A 81 -23.26 -3.63 10.47
N LEU A 82 -22.15 -2.98 10.84
CA LEU A 82 -20.87 -3.65 11.04
C LEU A 82 -20.91 -4.70 12.17
N GLY A 83 -21.85 -4.58 13.12
CA GLY A 83 -21.95 -5.50 14.27
C GLY A 83 -20.89 -5.25 15.35
N ILE A 84 -20.35 -4.03 15.43
CA ILE A 84 -19.13 -3.72 16.20
C ILE A 84 -19.39 -2.90 17.47
N MET A 85 -20.55 -3.08 18.10
CA MET A 85 -20.85 -2.34 19.34
C MET A 85 -19.76 -2.59 20.39
N GLY A 86 -18.97 -1.56 20.69
CA GLY A 86 -17.85 -1.62 21.65
C GLY A 86 -16.46 -1.88 21.04
N ALA A 87 -16.30 -1.86 19.71
CA ALA A 87 -14.97 -1.89 19.11
C ALA A 87 -14.15 -0.65 19.51
N PRO A 88 -12.80 -0.78 19.64
CA PRO A 88 -11.94 0.37 19.91
C PRO A 88 -12.18 1.49 18.89
N GLU A 89 -12.41 2.69 19.40
CA GLU A 89 -12.77 3.86 18.62
C GLU A 89 -11.71 4.95 18.81
N GLY A 90 -11.00 5.29 17.74
CA GLY A 90 -10.17 6.48 17.69
C GLY A 90 -11.00 7.71 17.33
N HIS A 91 -10.41 8.90 17.30
CA HIS A 91 -11.15 10.11 16.91
C HIS A 91 -11.74 10.00 15.49
N ASP A 92 -10.91 9.60 14.54
CA ASP A 92 -11.23 9.64 13.09
C ASP A 92 -11.52 8.26 12.49
N SER A 93 -11.45 7.17 13.27
CA SER A 93 -11.66 5.82 12.75
C SER A 93 -12.17 4.83 13.80
N TYR A 94 -12.76 3.74 13.33
CA TYR A 94 -12.98 2.51 14.12
C TYR A 94 -11.90 1.50 13.78
N TYR A 95 -11.52 0.68 14.76
CA TYR A 95 -10.58 -0.40 14.54
C TYR A 95 -11.23 -1.76 14.81
N LEU A 96 -11.12 -2.66 13.83
CA LEU A 96 -11.51 -4.07 13.94
C LEU A 96 -10.24 -4.91 14.00
N SER A 97 -10.00 -5.54 15.15
CA SER A 97 -9.02 -6.62 15.26
C SER A 97 -9.40 -7.78 14.32
N PRO A 98 -8.47 -8.70 14.00
CA PRO A 98 -8.78 -9.88 13.18
C PRO A 98 -10.01 -10.66 13.70
N SER A 99 -10.12 -10.82 15.02
CA SER A 99 -11.24 -11.52 15.66
C SER A 99 -12.58 -10.77 15.53
N ASN A 100 -12.57 -9.44 15.61
CA ASN A 100 -13.77 -8.62 15.44
C ASN A 100 -14.17 -8.49 13.97
N TRP A 101 -13.20 -8.38 13.06
CA TRP A 101 -13.45 -8.34 11.62
C TRP A 101 -14.09 -9.64 11.13
N ARG A 102 -13.63 -10.82 11.60
CA ARG A 102 -14.26 -12.11 11.29
C ARG A 102 -15.74 -12.20 11.66
N LYS A 103 -16.17 -11.44 12.66
CA LYS A 103 -17.56 -11.42 13.15
C LYS A 103 -18.38 -10.28 12.54
N SER A 104 -17.76 -9.40 11.75
CA SER A 104 -18.42 -8.23 11.19
C SER A 104 -19.05 -8.52 9.84
N SER A 105 -19.92 -7.62 9.38
CA SER A 105 -20.49 -7.67 8.03
C SER A 105 -19.46 -7.50 6.90
N LEU A 106 -18.20 -7.18 7.24
CA LEU A 106 -17.08 -7.10 6.29
C LEU A 106 -16.22 -8.37 6.26
N ALA A 107 -16.61 -9.45 6.94
CA ALA A 107 -15.83 -10.69 7.02
C ALA A 107 -15.52 -11.30 5.65
N PHE A 108 -16.39 -11.08 4.65
CA PHE A 108 -16.20 -11.58 3.27
C PHE A 108 -14.94 -11.03 2.57
N LEU A 109 -14.30 -9.99 3.12
CA LEU A 109 -13.05 -9.43 2.59
C LEU A 109 -11.81 -10.13 3.11
N LEU A 110 -11.91 -10.91 4.20
CA LEU A 110 -10.75 -11.42 4.92
C LEU A 110 -9.89 -12.37 4.10
N ASP A 111 -10.51 -13.19 3.26
CA ASP A 111 -9.81 -14.19 2.45
C ASP A 111 -8.90 -13.56 1.38
N ARG A 112 -8.97 -12.24 1.19
CA ARG A 112 -8.10 -11.48 0.28
C ARG A 112 -6.75 -11.10 0.91
N TYR A 113 -6.57 -11.32 2.21
CA TYR A 113 -5.45 -10.77 2.97
C TYR A 113 -4.82 -11.82 3.91
N PRO A 114 -3.59 -11.58 4.39
CA PRO A 114 -2.99 -12.41 5.45
C PRO A 114 -3.88 -12.49 6.70
N SER A 115 -3.81 -13.60 7.43
CA SER A 115 -4.70 -13.86 8.59
C SER A 115 -4.47 -12.95 9.80
N ASN A 116 -3.33 -12.23 9.83
CA ASN A 116 -2.90 -11.31 10.88
C ASN A 116 -3.25 -9.84 10.59
N VAL A 117 -4.26 -9.55 9.78
CA VAL A 117 -4.68 -8.17 9.48
C VAL A 117 -5.86 -7.69 10.33
N GLY A 118 -5.87 -6.39 10.62
CA GLY A 118 -7.02 -5.66 11.14
C GLY A 118 -7.54 -4.64 10.12
N LEU A 119 -8.74 -4.13 10.38
CA LEU A 119 -9.38 -3.13 9.54
C LEU A 119 -9.58 -1.83 10.30
N LYS A 120 -9.00 -0.74 9.80
CA LYS A 120 -9.22 0.61 10.32
C LYS A 120 -10.17 1.36 9.39
N VAL A 121 -11.42 1.56 9.81
CA VAL A 121 -12.46 2.18 9.00
C VAL A 121 -12.54 3.67 9.31
N SER A 122 -12.40 4.52 8.29
CA SER A 122 -12.52 5.98 8.42
C SER A 122 -13.94 6.39 8.83
N LYS A 123 -14.05 7.35 9.74
CA LYS A 123 -15.30 8.06 10.05
C LYS A 123 -15.59 9.20 9.08
N SER A 124 -14.59 9.66 8.34
CA SER A 124 -14.79 10.64 7.27
C SER A 124 -15.58 10.01 6.13
N ALA A 125 -16.57 10.75 5.63
CA ALA A 125 -17.33 10.37 4.45
C ALA A 125 -16.49 10.59 3.18
N GLY A 126 -16.70 9.74 2.18
CA GLY A 126 -16.04 9.82 0.88
C GLY A 126 -15.04 8.69 0.59
N GLY A 127 -14.64 8.66 -0.68
CA GLY A 127 -13.72 7.68 -1.23
C GLY A 127 -12.25 7.97 -0.92
N VAL A 128 -11.35 7.26 -1.59
CA VAL A 128 -9.90 7.34 -1.31
C VAL A 128 -9.27 8.70 -1.60
N ASP A 129 -9.92 9.52 -2.43
CA ASP A 129 -9.47 10.88 -2.73
C ASP A 129 -10.01 11.92 -1.74
N ALA A 130 -10.94 11.54 -0.85
CA ALA A 130 -11.43 12.41 0.21
C ALA A 130 -10.41 12.59 1.34
N PHE A 131 -10.57 13.65 2.13
CA PHE A 131 -9.73 13.92 3.29
C PHE A 131 -9.91 12.85 4.38
N TYR A 132 -8.80 12.39 4.95
CA TYR A 132 -8.83 11.41 6.04
C TYR A 132 -9.52 11.95 7.31
N SER A 133 -9.15 13.16 7.73
CA SER A 133 -9.63 13.73 8.98
C SER A 133 -11.09 14.14 8.88
N ARG A 134 -11.91 13.83 9.90
CA ARG A 134 -13.28 14.37 9.98
C ARG A 134 -13.25 15.88 10.18
N LEU A 135 -14.15 16.61 9.52
CA LEU A 135 -14.27 18.05 9.71
C LEU A 135 -15.03 18.38 11.01
N PHE A 136 -14.42 19.21 11.85
CA PHE A 136 -15.06 19.84 13.01
C PHE A 136 -14.40 21.17 13.34
N ALA A 137 -15.01 21.94 14.23
CA ALA A 137 -14.50 23.24 14.64
C ALA A 137 -13.06 23.12 15.18
N GLY A 138 -12.12 23.80 14.53
CA GLY A 138 -10.71 23.82 14.95
C GLY A 138 -9.79 22.83 14.22
N ARG A 139 -10.27 22.07 13.23
CA ARG A 139 -9.46 21.12 12.43
C ARG A 139 -9.49 21.32 10.92
N LYS A 140 -10.00 22.43 10.40
CA LYS A 140 -10.04 22.70 8.96
C LYS A 140 -8.62 22.75 8.38
N ALA A 141 -7.68 23.44 9.03
CA ALA A 141 -6.28 23.49 8.62
C ALA A 141 -5.63 22.10 8.71
N GLN A 142 -5.85 21.38 9.81
CA GLN A 142 -5.32 20.01 9.97
C GLN A 142 -5.84 19.08 8.87
N GLN A 143 -7.15 19.14 8.56
CA GLN A 143 -7.76 18.34 7.51
C GLN A 143 -7.13 18.64 6.14
N LEU A 144 -7.01 19.93 5.79
CA LEU A 144 -6.39 20.36 4.55
C LEU A 144 -4.94 19.87 4.42
N LEU A 145 -4.18 19.98 5.51
CA LEU A 145 -2.78 19.56 5.54
C LEU A 145 -2.62 18.06 5.45
N SER A 146 -3.46 17.29 6.17
CA SER A 146 -3.40 15.82 6.21
C SER A 146 -3.59 15.17 4.83
N GLY A 147 -4.24 15.87 3.89
CA GLY A 147 -4.45 15.36 2.54
C GLY A 147 -5.47 14.22 2.47
N SER A 148 -5.50 13.55 1.31
CA SER A 148 -6.44 12.46 1.04
C SER A 148 -5.99 11.13 1.65
N HIS A 149 -6.92 10.18 1.78
CA HIS A 149 -6.61 8.80 2.15
C HIS A 149 -5.51 8.18 1.26
N LYS A 150 -5.60 8.41 -0.06
CA LYS A 150 -4.59 7.98 -1.05
C LYS A 150 -3.19 8.52 -0.75
N SER A 151 -3.07 9.77 -0.31
CA SER A 151 -1.76 10.35 0.04
C SER A 151 -1.18 9.75 1.33
N GLN A 152 -2.04 9.33 2.25
CA GLN A 152 -1.66 8.70 3.52
C GLN A 152 -1.07 7.30 3.31
N THR A 153 -1.39 6.60 2.22
CA THR A 153 -0.74 5.33 1.83
C THR A 153 0.77 5.46 1.73
N LEU A 154 1.28 6.53 1.11
CA LEU A 154 2.73 6.75 0.99
C LEU A 154 3.38 6.99 2.36
N LEU A 155 2.68 7.65 3.28
CA LEU A 155 3.16 7.88 4.63
C LEU A 155 3.22 6.57 5.44
N TYR A 156 2.17 5.75 5.39
CA TYR A 156 2.17 4.41 6.00
C TYR A 156 3.37 3.59 5.51
N ASN A 157 3.53 3.50 4.19
CA ASN A 157 4.61 2.74 3.60
C ASN A 157 5.98 3.29 4.00
N PHE A 158 6.14 4.61 4.03
CA PHE A 158 7.38 5.25 4.46
C PHE A 158 7.71 4.93 5.93
N LEU A 159 6.75 5.06 6.85
CA LEU A 159 6.98 4.77 8.26
C LEU A 159 7.18 3.27 8.53
N CYS A 160 6.54 2.40 7.74
CA CYS A 160 6.80 0.97 7.74
C CYS A 160 8.25 0.67 7.32
N LEU A 161 8.75 1.30 6.25
CA LEU A 161 10.15 1.18 5.82
C LEU A 161 11.15 1.69 6.86
N LYS A 162 10.73 2.60 7.75
CA LYS A 162 11.55 3.06 8.89
C LYS A 162 11.37 2.19 10.14
N GLY A 163 10.58 1.11 10.07
CA GLY A 163 10.26 0.23 11.19
C GLY A 163 9.50 0.93 12.32
N ILE A 164 8.71 1.96 11.99
CA ILE A 164 7.97 2.78 12.96
C ILE A 164 6.50 2.40 13.00
N SER A 165 5.88 2.09 11.86
CA SER A 165 4.46 1.73 11.79
C SER A 165 4.28 0.29 11.29
N PRO A 166 3.15 -0.35 11.62
CA PRO A 166 2.76 -1.61 10.98
C PRO A 166 2.63 -1.45 9.46
N ARG A 167 2.64 -2.60 8.78
CA ARG A 167 2.42 -2.65 7.34
C ARG A 167 0.99 -2.27 6.96
N LEU A 168 0.84 -1.48 5.89
CA LEU A 168 -0.43 -1.30 5.19
C LEU A 168 -0.51 -2.32 4.05
N TYR A 169 -1.54 -3.15 4.06
CA TYR A 169 -1.79 -4.15 3.02
C TYR A 169 -2.73 -3.63 1.93
N ASP A 170 -3.70 -2.77 2.29
CA ASP A 170 -4.63 -2.22 1.30
C ASP A 170 -5.32 -0.93 1.74
N LEU A 171 -5.79 -0.16 0.75
CA LEU A 171 -6.72 0.94 0.90
C LEU A 171 -8.00 0.60 0.12
N VAL A 172 -9.06 0.29 0.87
CA VAL A 172 -10.33 -0.21 0.34
C VAL A 172 -11.36 0.90 0.33
N GLU A 173 -11.96 1.15 -0.84
CA GLU A 173 -13.14 1.98 -1.01
C GLU A 173 -14.39 1.12 -0.92
N MET A 174 -15.20 1.32 0.12
CA MET A 174 -16.52 0.71 0.24
C MET A 174 -17.54 1.62 -0.42
N VAL A 175 -18.41 1.04 -1.23
CA VAL A 175 -19.48 1.75 -1.96
C VAL A 175 -20.81 1.08 -1.62
N ASP A 176 -21.80 1.85 -1.17
CA ASP A 176 -23.15 1.34 -0.92
C ASP A 176 -24.03 1.38 -2.18
N GLU A 177 -25.25 0.87 -2.06
CA GLU A 177 -26.24 0.83 -3.14
C GLU A 177 -26.64 2.22 -3.66
N ALA A 178 -26.47 3.26 -2.85
CA ALA A 178 -26.73 4.65 -3.21
C ALA A 178 -25.49 5.36 -3.79
N GLY A 179 -24.35 4.67 -3.90
CA GLY A 179 -23.09 5.22 -4.40
C GLY A 179 -22.33 6.07 -3.40
N ASN A 180 -22.75 6.12 -2.13
CA ASN A 180 -21.97 6.76 -1.08
C ASN A 180 -20.70 5.95 -0.82
N LYS A 181 -19.65 6.62 -0.37
CA LYS A 181 -18.32 6.03 -0.27
C LYS A 181 -17.75 6.17 1.13
N ARG A 182 -17.01 5.15 1.57
CA ARG A 182 -16.23 5.20 2.80
C ARG A 182 -14.94 4.42 2.64
N THR A 183 -13.86 4.95 3.20
CA THR A 183 -12.53 4.34 3.07
C THR A 183 -12.14 3.51 4.29
N ALA A 184 -11.53 2.36 4.08
CA ALA A 184 -10.93 1.53 5.12
C ALA A 184 -9.47 1.17 4.78
N TYR A 185 -8.67 1.02 5.81
CA TYR A 185 -7.27 0.62 5.73
C TYR A 185 -7.13 -0.81 6.26
N VAL A 186 -6.57 -1.70 5.44
CA VAL A 186 -6.21 -3.05 5.86
C VAL A 186 -4.78 -2.99 6.37
N VAL A 187 -4.60 -3.09 7.68
CA VAL A 187 -3.31 -2.93 8.34
C VAL A 187 -2.90 -4.22 9.02
N GLU A 188 -1.60 -4.46 9.13
CA GLU A 188 -1.07 -5.49 10.01
C GLU A 188 -1.60 -5.28 11.43
N HIS A 189 -2.20 -6.33 12.01
CA HIS A 189 -2.62 -6.32 13.39
C HIS A 189 -1.41 -6.54 14.28
N VAL A 190 -1.23 -5.60 15.20
CA VAL A 190 -0.16 -5.63 16.18
C VAL A 190 -0.77 -6.02 17.52
N GLU A 191 -0.57 -7.26 17.92
CA GLU A 191 -0.93 -7.72 19.26
C GLU A 191 0.27 -7.53 20.20
N GLY A 192 0.08 -6.77 21.28
CA GLY A 192 1.17 -6.36 22.14
C GLY A 192 0.72 -5.66 23.40
N SER A 193 1.69 -5.30 24.25
CA SER A 193 1.45 -4.56 25.49
C SER A 193 1.55 -3.05 25.29
N ALA A 194 1.03 -2.31 26.27
CA ALA A 194 1.33 -0.88 26.40
C ALA A 194 2.84 -0.67 26.60
N PRO A 195 3.41 0.43 26.08
CA PRO A 195 4.83 0.70 26.20
C PRO A 195 5.19 1.15 27.61
N SER A 196 6.43 0.90 28.01
CA SER A 196 7.09 1.65 29.06
C SER A 196 7.36 3.10 28.61
N ALA A 197 7.71 3.96 29.56
CA ALA A 197 8.05 5.35 29.27
C ALA A 197 9.24 5.48 28.30
N ASP A 198 10.25 4.61 28.44
CA ASP A 198 11.45 4.62 27.61
C ASP A 198 11.16 4.13 26.18
N GLU A 199 10.29 3.12 26.05
CA GLU A 199 9.81 2.63 24.75
C GLU A 199 9.00 3.69 24.00
N LEU A 200 8.11 4.39 24.70
CA LEU A 200 7.37 5.52 24.12
C LEU A 200 8.33 6.63 23.69
N ASP A 201 9.26 7.03 24.55
CA ASP A 201 10.23 8.08 24.27
C ASP A 201 11.13 7.72 23.08
N SER A 202 11.49 6.43 22.92
CA SER A 202 12.23 5.91 21.77
C SER A 202 11.46 6.14 20.46
N VAL A 203 10.18 5.77 20.41
CA VAL A 203 9.33 5.98 19.22
C VAL A 203 9.16 7.48 18.91
N VAL A 204 8.85 8.28 19.93
CA VAL A 204 8.70 9.74 19.77
C VAL A 204 10.00 10.38 19.29
N SER A 205 11.16 9.92 19.78
CA SER A 205 12.47 10.42 19.37
C SER A 205 12.77 10.11 17.90
N ARG A 206 12.41 8.91 17.43
CA ARG A 206 12.54 8.52 16.02
C ARG A 206 11.66 9.38 15.11
N LEU A 207 10.40 9.60 15.49
CA LEU A 207 9.49 10.48 14.75
C LEU A 207 10.00 11.93 14.71
N LYS A 208 10.48 12.46 15.84
CA LYS A 208 11.13 13.79 15.91
C LYS A 208 12.37 13.87 15.04
N SER A 209 13.18 12.80 14.93
CA SER A 209 14.34 12.79 14.04
C SER A 209 13.92 12.93 12.57
N LEU A 210 12.93 12.13 12.14
CA LEU A 210 12.40 12.22 10.78
C LEU A 210 11.79 13.60 10.48
N GLU A 211 11.16 14.24 11.47
CA GLU A 211 10.66 15.61 11.33
C GLU A 211 11.81 16.62 11.17
N ARG A 212 12.85 16.53 12.00
CA ARG A 212 14.05 17.40 11.91
C ARG A 212 14.77 17.25 10.57
N GLU A 213 14.84 16.04 10.03
CA GLU A 213 15.40 15.75 8.71
C GLU A 213 14.50 16.27 7.56
N GLY A 214 13.26 16.67 7.89
CA GLY A 214 12.26 17.15 6.95
C GLY A 214 11.61 16.04 6.13
N MET A 215 11.69 14.79 6.58
CA MET A 215 11.11 13.62 5.93
C MET A 215 9.62 13.51 6.20
N ILE A 216 9.21 13.79 7.44
CA ILE A 216 7.80 13.94 7.83
C ILE A 216 7.56 15.31 8.46
N ARG A 217 6.29 15.66 8.68
CA ARG A 217 5.88 16.83 9.48
C ARG A 217 4.65 16.51 10.30
N LEU A 218 4.62 16.97 11.54
CA LEU A 218 3.46 16.87 12.41
C LEU A 218 2.41 17.92 12.01
N VAL A 219 1.16 17.47 11.79
CA VAL A 219 0.03 18.33 11.41
C VAL A 219 -1.06 18.42 12.49
N SER A 220 -0.87 17.75 13.62
CA SER A 220 -1.75 17.89 14.78
C SER A 220 -1.65 19.30 15.37
N GLY A 221 -2.81 19.93 15.64
CA GLY A 221 -2.85 21.28 16.22
C GLY A 221 -2.26 21.39 17.62
N ASP A 222 -2.23 20.29 18.37
CA ASP A 222 -1.57 20.23 19.68
C ASP A 222 -0.07 19.91 19.56
N GLY A 223 0.41 19.61 18.35
CA GLY A 223 1.81 19.25 18.10
C GLY A 223 2.25 18.08 18.97
N TRP A 224 3.51 18.14 19.43
CA TRP A 224 4.10 17.12 20.30
C TRP A 224 3.47 17.07 21.70
N GLU A 225 2.64 18.06 22.06
CA GLU A 225 1.89 18.10 23.33
C GLU A 225 0.61 17.24 23.25
N SER A 226 0.25 16.72 22.06
CA SER A 226 -0.86 15.78 21.89
C SER A 226 -0.67 14.54 22.77
N ARG A 227 -1.77 14.03 23.34
CA ARG A 227 -1.78 12.79 24.14
C ARG A 227 -1.17 11.60 23.41
N ASP A 228 -1.21 11.60 22.08
CA ASP A 228 -0.61 10.58 21.22
C ASP A 228 0.92 10.45 21.38
N PHE A 229 1.57 11.45 21.97
CA PHE A 229 3.03 11.51 22.18
C PHE A 229 3.43 11.71 23.64
N GLN A 230 2.46 11.64 24.57
CA GLN A 230 2.67 11.89 25.98
C GLN A 230 2.62 10.59 26.78
N ARG A 231 3.41 10.55 27.86
CA ARG A 231 3.42 9.46 28.83
C ARG A 231 2.05 9.32 29.52
N PRO A 232 1.69 8.11 30.00
CA PRO A 232 2.54 6.91 30.03
C PRO A 232 2.55 6.09 28.74
N ASP A 233 1.50 6.14 27.92
CA ASP A 233 1.21 5.13 26.89
C ASP A 233 0.98 5.69 25.49
N GLY A 234 1.14 7.00 25.28
CA GLY A 234 0.89 7.64 23.99
C GLY A 234 -0.55 7.47 23.51
N ASN A 235 -1.51 7.46 24.43
CA ASN A 235 -2.95 7.31 24.12
C ASN A 235 -3.28 5.98 23.42
N GLY A 236 -2.48 4.92 23.71
CA GLY A 236 -2.63 3.60 23.09
C GLY A 236 -2.18 3.53 21.63
N ASN A 237 -1.55 4.59 21.09
CA ASN A 237 -1.06 4.61 19.72
C ASN A 237 0.34 3.99 19.56
N VAL A 238 0.98 3.60 20.66
CA VAL A 238 2.23 2.84 20.63
C VAL A 238 1.97 1.45 21.21
N VAL A 239 2.42 0.42 20.51
CA VAL A 239 2.25 -0.99 20.89
C VAL A 239 3.60 -1.68 20.88
N VAL A 240 3.89 -2.46 21.92
CA VAL A 240 5.12 -3.25 22.03
C VAL A 240 4.84 -4.71 21.69
N VAL A 241 5.47 -5.19 20.62
CA VAL A 241 5.44 -6.62 20.25
C VAL A 241 6.65 -7.30 20.84
N SER A 242 6.45 -8.48 21.43
CA SER A 242 7.52 -9.26 22.04
C SER A 242 8.69 -9.49 21.06
N GLY A 243 9.90 -9.08 21.46
CA GLY A 243 11.11 -9.25 20.66
C GLY A 243 11.25 -8.28 19.48
N GLN A 244 10.36 -7.29 19.34
CA GLN A 244 10.43 -6.28 18.29
C GLN A 244 10.52 -4.87 18.87
N GLN A 245 10.81 -3.90 18.00
CA GLN A 245 10.76 -2.49 18.36
C GLN A 245 9.30 -2.04 18.53
N PRO A 246 9.01 -1.12 19.46
CA PRO A 246 7.67 -0.56 19.60
C PRO A 246 7.19 0.13 18.31
N LEU A 247 5.92 -0.05 17.98
CA LEU A 247 5.28 0.43 16.75
C LEU A 247 4.25 1.50 17.05
N TYR A 248 4.20 2.54 16.21
CA TYR A 248 3.20 3.61 16.21
C TYR A 248 2.08 3.31 15.21
N VAL A 249 0.85 3.14 15.69
CA VAL A 249 -0.27 2.62 14.89
C VAL A 249 -1.20 3.68 14.29
N ASP A 250 -1.04 4.97 14.66
CA ASP A 250 -1.86 6.07 14.13
C ASP A 250 -1.06 7.14 13.37
N VAL A 251 -0.60 6.78 12.17
CA VAL A 251 0.31 7.63 11.36
C VAL A 251 -0.30 8.95 10.89
N HIS A 252 -1.62 9.13 10.96
CA HIS A 252 -2.34 10.24 10.33
C HIS A 252 -2.10 11.61 10.96
N ASN A 253 -1.34 11.67 12.06
CA ASN A 253 -0.83 12.91 12.61
C ASN A 253 0.30 13.52 11.76
N PHE A 254 0.80 12.82 10.75
CA PHE A 254 1.93 13.27 9.94
C PHE A 254 1.59 13.44 8.45
N ILE A 255 2.47 14.16 7.75
CA ILE A 255 2.52 14.20 6.29
C ILE A 255 3.95 14.04 5.80
N LEU A 256 4.11 13.60 4.56
CA LEU A 256 5.40 13.49 3.91
C LEU A 256 5.97 14.87 3.53
N GLY A 257 7.26 15.05 3.80
CA GLY A 257 8.03 16.23 3.44
C GLY A 257 8.86 16.01 2.17
N ARG A 258 10.18 15.88 2.31
CA ARG A 258 11.15 15.73 1.21
C ARG A 258 11.11 14.33 0.56
N TYR A 259 9.92 13.87 0.13
CA TYR A 259 9.74 12.51 -0.37
C TYR A 259 10.52 12.21 -1.66
N ASP A 260 10.75 13.22 -2.50
CA ASP A 260 11.65 13.12 -3.66
C ASP A 260 13.07 12.71 -3.29
N ARG A 261 13.55 13.12 -2.10
CA ARG A 261 14.85 12.70 -1.57
C ARG A 261 14.83 11.21 -1.21
N HIS A 262 13.80 10.76 -0.50
CA HIS A 262 13.59 9.33 -0.18
C HIS A 262 13.59 8.46 -1.43
N LEU A 263 12.83 8.87 -2.46
CA LEU A 263 12.76 8.15 -3.73
C LEU A 263 14.12 8.05 -4.41
N LYS A 264 14.87 9.16 -4.50
CA LYS A 264 16.23 9.17 -5.08
C LYS A 264 17.22 8.31 -4.29
N GLU A 265 17.16 8.36 -2.96
CA GLU A 265 18.00 7.53 -2.08
C GLU A 265 17.67 6.05 -2.26
N THR A 266 16.38 5.70 -2.28
CA THR A 266 15.91 4.33 -2.54
C THR A 266 16.40 3.85 -3.91
N ALA A 267 16.19 4.63 -4.99
CA ALA A 267 16.63 4.27 -6.33
C ALA A 267 18.14 4.00 -6.42
N ARG A 268 18.95 4.82 -5.75
CA ARG A 268 20.41 4.61 -5.67
C ARG A 268 20.76 3.34 -4.88
N ALA A 269 20.11 3.12 -3.75
CA ALA A 269 20.34 1.93 -2.93
C ALA A 269 19.99 0.65 -3.68
N VAL A 270 18.84 0.60 -4.37
CA VAL A 270 18.39 -0.60 -5.09
C VAL A 270 19.07 -0.80 -6.43
N SER A 271 19.64 0.25 -7.04
CA SER A 271 20.33 0.11 -8.33
C SER A 271 21.50 -0.88 -8.29
N GLY A 272 22.17 -1.01 -7.14
CA GLY A 272 23.25 -1.98 -6.94
C GLY A 272 22.76 -3.41 -6.68
N ALA A 273 21.50 -3.58 -6.29
CA ALA A 273 20.87 -4.88 -6.07
C ALA A 273 20.20 -5.43 -7.34
N SER A 274 19.88 -4.57 -8.32
CA SER A 274 19.36 -5.03 -9.60
C SER A 274 20.43 -5.82 -10.36
N HIS A 275 20.07 -7.00 -10.87
CA HIS A 275 20.98 -7.94 -11.58
C HIS A 275 21.80 -7.32 -12.73
N PHE A 276 21.48 -6.10 -13.18
CA PHE A 276 21.98 -5.52 -14.42
C PHE A 276 22.26 -4.00 -14.37
N GLY A 277 22.35 -3.39 -13.18
CA GLY A 277 22.68 -1.97 -13.03
C GLY A 277 24.19 -1.73 -13.18
N ASN A 278 24.63 -1.01 -14.21
CA ASN A 278 26.02 -0.57 -14.39
C ASN A 278 26.11 0.82 -15.01
N LYS A 279 27.29 1.47 -14.95
CA LYS A 279 27.53 2.81 -15.53
C LYS A 279 27.49 2.73 -17.06
N SER A 280 26.80 3.67 -17.73
CA SER A 280 26.90 3.88 -19.18
C SER A 280 27.29 5.32 -19.46
N ILE A 281 28.41 5.50 -20.15
CA ILE A 281 28.89 6.81 -20.61
C ILE A 281 27.87 7.42 -21.60
N LEU A 282 27.23 6.59 -22.43
CA LEU A 282 26.21 7.02 -23.40
C LEU A 282 24.92 7.52 -22.76
N LEU A 283 24.60 7.07 -21.53
CA LEU A 283 23.43 7.50 -20.77
C LEU A 283 23.78 8.54 -19.68
N GLY A 284 24.93 9.21 -19.80
CA GLY A 284 25.32 10.30 -18.90
C GLY A 284 25.78 9.85 -17.50
N GLY A 285 26.19 8.59 -17.32
CA GLY A 285 26.77 8.08 -16.08
C GLY A 285 26.00 6.92 -15.47
N SER A 286 25.51 7.09 -14.24
CA SER A 286 24.74 6.05 -13.52
C SER A 286 23.28 6.09 -13.99
N TYR A 287 22.79 4.99 -14.60
CA TYR A 287 21.39 4.86 -15.03
C TYR A 287 20.72 3.69 -14.29
N LEU A 288 19.39 3.70 -14.23
CA LEU A 288 18.62 2.62 -13.62
C LEU A 288 18.40 1.48 -14.62
N TYR A 289 18.42 0.24 -14.16
CA TYR A 289 18.03 -0.87 -15.02
C TYR A 289 16.56 -0.73 -15.48
N GLN A 290 15.66 -0.39 -14.55
CA GLN A 290 14.24 -0.16 -14.79
C GLN A 290 13.83 1.23 -14.29
N GLU A 291 12.91 1.87 -15.02
CA GLU A 291 12.31 3.15 -14.64
C GLU A 291 11.51 3.01 -13.35
N ILE A 292 11.80 3.87 -12.37
CA ILE A 292 11.05 3.95 -11.11
C ILE A 292 10.10 5.16 -11.18
N PRO A 293 8.77 4.95 -11.06
CA PRO A 293 7.79 6.03 -11.12
C PRO A 293 8.07 7.17 -10.13
N GLY A 294 7.92 8.41 -10.59
CA GLY A 294 8.14 9.61 -9.77
C GLY A 294 9.61 10.04 -9.65
N ILE A 295 10.53 9.37 -10.33
CA ILE A 295 11.97 9.69 -10.33
C ILE A 295 12.42 10.04 -11.74
N PRO A 296 12.91 11.27 -12.00
CA PRO A 296 13.41 11.67 -13.31
C PRO A 296 14.87 11.21 -13.50
N LEU A 297 15.11 9.90 -13.50
CA LEU A 297 16.41 9.30 -13.82
C LEU A 297 16.30 8.48 -15.10
N PRO A 298 17.30 8.53 -16.01
CA PRO A 298 17.33 7.65 -17.17
C PRO A 298 17.31 6.19 -16.75
N ALA A 299 16.55 5.38 -17.49
CA ALA A 299 16.48 3.94 -17.29
C ALA A 299 16.60 3.18 -18.62
N LYS A 300 17.17 1.97 -18.57
CA LYS A 300 17.27 1.10 -19.75
C LYS A 300 15.92 0.53 -20.18
N ARG A 301 15.07 0.19 -19.22
CA ARG A 301 13.74 -0.38 -19.45
C ARG A 301 12.65 0.48 -18.82
N SER A 302 11.53 0.63 -19.51
CA SER A 302 10.33 1.27 -18.97
C SER A 302 9.22 0.22 -18.77
N PRO A 303 8.91 -0.17 -17.52
CA PRO A 303 7.78 -1.06 -17.21
C PRO A 303 6.47 -0.55 -17.81
N ALA A 304 6.23 0.76 -17.76
CA ALA A 304 5.03 1.37 -18.31
C ALA A 304 4.93 1.23 -19.84
N GLN A 305 6.04 1.40 -20.57
CA GLN A 305 6.04 1.18 -22.02
C GLN A 305 5.86 -0.30 -22.36
N ARG A 306 6.56 -1.19 -21.66
CA ARG A 306 6.43 -2.63 -21.82
C ARG A 306 5.00 -3.10 -21.60
N MET A 307 4.35 -2.57 -20.56
CA MET A 307 2.98 -2.97 -20.24
C MET A 307 1.97 -2.57 -21.32
N LYS A 308 2.22 -1.55 -22.17
CA LYS A 308 1.34 -1.26 -23.33
C LYS A 308 1.29 -2.40 -24.34
N ILE A 309 2.41 -3.11 -24.52
CA ILE A 309 2.47 -4.29 -25.38
C ILE A 309 1.63 -5.40 -24.75
N TYR A 310 1.79 -5.63 -23.44
CA TYR A 310 1.03 -6.63 -22.72
C TYR A 310 -0.46 -6.31 -22.62
N ASP A 311 -0.85 -5.04 -22.51
CA ASP A 311 -2.27 -4.63 -22.56
C ASP A 311 -2.93 -5.07 -23.87
N SER A 312 -2.21 -4.92 -24.99
CA SER A 312 -2.70 -5.33 -26.31
C SER A 312 -2.82 -6.86 -26.41
N LEU A 313 -1.86 -7.58 -25.86
CA LEU A 313 -1.86 -9.04 -25.80
C LEU A 313 -2.98 -9.59 -24.90
N LEU A 314 -3.13 -9.03 -23.69
CA LEU A 314 -4.18 -9.39 -22.73
C LEU A 314 -5.57 -9.12 -23.32
N ALA A 315 -5.78 -7.96 -23.94
CA ALA A 315 -7.03 -7.63 -24.63
C ALA A 315 -7.33 -8.63 -25.76
N SER A 316 -6.33 -9.00 -26.56
CA SER A 316 -6.49 -10.00 -27.64
C SER A 316 -6.85 -11.38 -27.10
N ALA A 317 -6.36 -11.71 -25.90
CA ALA A 317 -6.67 -12.95 -25.19
C ALA A 317 -7.98 -12.89 -24.38
N GLY A 318 -8.67 -11.73 -24.33
CA GLY A 318 -9.86 -11.53 -23.50
C GLY A 318 -9.58 -11.60 -21.99
N VAL A 319 -8.36 -11.25 -21.57
CA VAL A 319 -7.93 -11.30 -20.16
C VAL A 319 -7.93 -9.91 -19.56
N ASP A 320 -8.63 -9.76 -18.44
CA ASP A 320 -8.56 -8.57 -17.57
C ASP A 320 -7.74 -8.91 -16.31
N LEU A 321 -6.86 -8.00 -15.90
CA LEU A 321 -6.06 -8.12 -14.67
C LEU A 321 -6.82 -7.62 -13.43
N SER A 322 -7.92 -6.88 -13.60
CA SER A 322 -8.72 -6.38 -12.49
C SER A 322 -9.21 -7.54 -11.61
N GLY A 323 -8.90 -7.48 -10.31
CA GLY A 323 -9.27 -8.51 -9.34
C GLY A 323 -8.44 -9.79 -9.39
N LYS A 324 -7.49 -9.93 -10.33
CA LYS A 324 -6.63 -11.12 -10.45
C LYS A 324 -5.45 -11.11 -9.48
N VAL A 325 -4.98 -12.28 -9.11
CA VAL A 325 -3.71 -12.45 -8.36
C VAL A 325 -2.60 -12.80 -9.33
N VAL A 326 -1.52 -12.00 -9.32
CA VAL A 326 -0.37 -12.22 -10.19
C VAL A 326 0.77 -12.87 -9.40
N MET A 327 1.28 -13.97 -9.92
CA MET A 327 2.43 -14.72 -9.39
C MET A 327 3.64 -14.46 -10.30
N ASP A 328 4.67 -13.78 -9.81
CA ASP A 328 5.77 -13.20 -10.59
C ASP A 328 7.10 -13.90 -10.31
N VAL A 329 7.52 -14.76 -11.23
CA VAL A 329 8.78 -15.52 -11.12
C VAL A 329 9.93 -14.68 -11.66
N GLY A 330 10.92 -14.38 -10.81
CA GLY A 330 12.01 -13.47 -11.15
C GLY A 330 11.56 -12.01 -11.10
N CYS A 331 10.88 -11.62 -10.02
CA CYS A 331 10.18 -10.33 -9.93
C CYS A 331 11.10 -9.10 -10.01
N ASN A 332 12.42 -9.26 -9.82
CA ASN A 332 13.40 -8.18 -9.80
C ASN A 332 12.96 -7.08 -8.81
N LEU A 333 12.97 -5.79 -9.19
CA LEU A 333 12.49 -4.67 -8.36
C LEU A 333 10.95 -4.60 -8.21
N GLY A 334 10.19 -5.58 -8.74
CA GLY A 334 8.73 -5.65 -8.64
C GLY A 334 7.97 -4.65 -9.51
N LEU A 335 8.66 -3.91 -10.39
CA LEU A 335 8.05 -2.78 -11.12
C LEU A 335 7.01 -3.20 -12.17
N MET A 336 7.09 -4.41 -12.72
CA MET A 336 5.99 -4.97 -13.51
C MET A 336 4.79 -5.31 -12.62
N GLY A 337 5.03 -5.86 -11.42
CA GLY A 337 4.05 -5.98 -10.35
C GLY A 337 3.29 -4.69 -10.06
N ALA A 338 4.01 -3.57 -9.97
CA ALA A 338 3.40 -2.26 -9.80
C ALA A 338 2.47 -1.86 -10.95
N GLU A 339 2.81 -2.22 -12.20
CA GLU A 339 1.95 -2.00 -13.36
C GLU A 339 0.70 -2.89 -13.37
N TYR A 340 0.78 -4.12 -12.86
CA TYR A 340 -0.39 -4.98 -12.65
C TYR A 340 -1.31 -4.41 -11.57
N LEU A 341 -0.74 -3.94 -10.45
CA LEU A 341 -1.49 -3.25 -9.40
C LEU A 341 -2.14 -1.96 -9.87
N ARG A 342 -1.51 -1.22 -10.79
CA ARG A 342 -2.11 -0.05 -11.45
C ARG A 342 -3.34 -0.42 -12.28
N ARG A 343 -3.40 -1.64 -12.81
CA ARG A 343 -4.53 -2.18 -13.59
C ARG A 343 -5.58 -2.89 -12.73
N GLY A 344 -5.46 -2.81 -11.41
CA GLY A 344 -6.48 -3.33 -10.51
C GLY A 344 -6.27 -4.78 -10.07
N ALA A 345 -5.10 -5.38 -10.33
CA ALA A 345 -4.76 -6.69 -9.74
C ALA A 345 -5.05 -6.69 -8.24
N ALA A 346 -5.68 -7.76 -7.74
CA ALA A 346 -6.01 -7.93 -6.34
C ALA A 346 -4.75 -8.11 -5.48
N TRP A 347 -3.74 -8.78 -6.03
CA TRP A 347 -2.48 -9.02 -5.33
C TRP A 347 -1.34 -9.35 -6.30
N VAL A 348 -0.11 -9.07 -5.90
CA VAL A 348 1.10 -9.54 -6.60
C VAL A 348 2.02 -10.29 -5.63
N HIS A 349 2.35 -11.53 -5.94
CA HIS A 349 3.37 -12.30 -5.21
C HIS A 349 4.59 -12.52 -6.08
N GLY A 350 5.78 -12.21 -5.59
CA GLY A 350 7.02 -12.37 -6.36
C GLY A 350 8.06 -13.28 -5.70
N TRP A 351 8.82 -14.00 -6.53
CA TRP A 351 10.00 -14.75 -6.10
C TRP A 351 11.26 -14.19 -6.76
N ASP A 352 12.31 -14.01 -5.98
CA ASP A 352 13.66 -13.69 -6.46
C ASP A 352 14.67 -13.98 -5.34
N MET A 353 15.95 -13.76 -5.62
CA MET A 353 17.04 -13.87 -4.66
C MET A 353 16.79 -12.98 -3.44
N PRO A 354 17.22 -13.36 -2.22
CA PRO A 354 16.92 -12.62 -0.99
C PRO A 354 17.21 -11.12 -1.05
N HIS A 355 18.40 -10.74 -1.54
CA HIS A 355 18.80 -9.34 -1.66
C HIS A 355 17.98 -8.55 -2.69
N VAL A 356 17.43 -9.22 -3.71
CA VAL A 356 16.57 -8.62 -4.72
C VAL A 356 15.17 -8.43 -4.16
N VAL A 357 14.65 -9.40 -3.40
CA VAL A 357 13.38 -9.29 -2.69
C VAL A 357 13.38 -8.12 -1.71
N ASP A 358 14.47 -7.90 -0.97
CA ASP A 358 14.61 -6.75 -0.08
C ASP A 358 14.55 -5.43 -0.85
N ALA A 359 15.26 -5.34 -1.98
CA ALA A 359 15.24 -4.19 -2.86
C ALA A 359 13.85 -3.94 -3.47
N SER A 360 13.18 -4.99 -3.94
CA SER A 360 11.82 -4.97 -4.45
C SER A 360 10.84 -4.45 -3.41
N HIS A 361 10.91 -4.97 -2.18
CA HIS A 361 10.05 -4.54 -1.08
C HIS A 361 10.23 -3.04 -0.78
N GLN A 362 11.48 -2.56 -0.74
CA GLN A 362 11.78 -1.13 -0.57
C GLN A 362 11.22 -0.29 -1.72
N THR A 363 11.41 -0.72 -2.97
CA THR A 363 10.93 -0.02 -4.16
C THR A 363 9.40 0.05 -4.17
N LEU A 364 8.70 -1.08 -4.03
CA LEU A 364 7.25 -1.16 -4.09
C LEU A 364 6.57 -0.33 -3.00
N LEU A 365 7.03 -0.41 -1.75
CA LEU A 365 6.52 0.46 -0.68
C LEU A 365 6.75 1.93 -0.98
N SER A 366 7.93 2.30 -1.50
CA SER A 366 8.30 3.69 -1.81
C SER A 366 7.49 4.29 -2.96
N ILE A 367 6.94 3.48 -3.87
CA ILE A 367 6.05 3.95 -4.94
C ILE A 367 4.56 3.78 -4.59
N GLY A 368 4.26 3.42 -3.34
CA GLY A 368 2.88 3.38 -2.82
C GLY A 368 2.10 2.11 -3.17
N CYS A 369 2.78 1.01 -3.50
CA CYS A 369 2.13 -0.29 -3.59
C CYS A 369 1.92 -0.87 -2.19
N THR A 370 0.83 -1.61 -1.98
CA THR A 370 0.49 -2.22 -0.68
C THR A 370 0.13 -3.70 -0.81
N ARG A 371 -0.57 -4.06 -1.90
CA ARG A 371 -1.14 -5.40 -2.14
C ARG A 371 -0.13 -6.35 -2.79
N PHE A 372 0.97 -6.57 -2.10
CA PHE A 372 2.02 -7.45 -2.60
C PHE A 372 2.71 -8.27 -1.52
N SER A 373 3.40 -9.32 -1.91
CA SER A 373 4.22 -10.15 -1.02
C SER A 373 5.41 -10.71 -1.80
N HIS A 374 6.44 -11.14 -1.09
CA HIS A 374 7.58 -11.80 -1.72
C HIS A 374 8.00 -13.02 -0.92
N THR A 375 8.53 -14.02 -1.62
CA THR A 375 9.26 -15.12 -1.01
C THR A 375 10.70 -15.09 -1.53
N PRO A 376 11.70 -14.86 -0.65
CA PRO A 376 13.10 -14.94 -1.04
C PRO A 376 13.46 -16.40 -1.34
N ALA A 377 13.94 -16.66 -2.55
CA ALA A 377 14.26 -18.01 -3.00
C ALA A 377 15.38 -18.03 -4.04
N HIS A 378 16.13 -19.13 -4.06
CA HIS A 378 16.94 -19.47 -5.23
C HIS A 378 16.00 -20.13 -6.26
N LEU A 379 15.90 -19.55 -7.46
CA LEU A 379 15.01 -20.03 -8.50
C LEU A 379 15.65 -21.24 -9.20
N SER A 380 15.28 -22.43 -8.78
CA SER A 380 15.74 -23.71 -9.32
C SER A 380 14.65 -24.77 -9.22
N ASP A 381 14.85 -25.91 -9.89
CA ASP A 381 13.84 -26.99 -9.99
C ASP A 381 13.47 -27.65 -8.66
N ASP A 382 14.25 -27.44 -7.60
CA ASP A 382 13.99 -27.90 -6.24
C ASP A 382 13.06 -26.98 -5.43
N LEU A 383 12.82 -25.76 -5.92
CA LEU A 383 11.91 -24.82 -5.27
C LEU A 383 10.46 -25.27 -5.40
N ASN A 384 9.80 -25.49 -4.26
CA ASN A 384 8.35 -25.67 -4.19
C ASN A 384 7.68 -24.29 -4.14
N LEU A 385 7.29 -23.79 -5.32
CA LEU A 385 6.61 -22.52 -5.51
C LEU A 385 5.26 -22.50 -4.79
N PHE A 386 4.46 -23.57 -4.91
CA PHE A 386 3.13 -23.60 -4.29
C PHE A 386 3.21 -23.49 -2.76
N GLU A 387 4.06 -24.29 -2.11
CA GLU A 387 4.17 -24.27 -0.65
C GLU A 387 4.69 -22.94 -0.10
N SER A 388 5.48 -22.22 -0.90
CA SER A 388 6.02 -20.92 -0.55
C SER A 388 5.03 -19.74 -0.72
N LEU A 389 3.84 -20.00 -1.28
CA LEU A 389 2.79 -18.99 -1.37
C LEU A 389 2.22 -18.65 0.03
N PRO A 390 1.85 -17.39 0.28
CA PRO A 390 0.99 -17.03 1.40
C PRO A 390 -0.35 -17.78 1.35
N ASP A 391 -0.88 -18.15 2.51
CA ASP A 391 -2.12 -18.96 2.61
C ASP A 391 -3.31 -18.37 1.84
N HIS A 392 -3.52 -17.05 1.94
CA HIS A 392 -4.60 -16.34 1.22
C HIS A 392 -4.46 -16.37 -0.31
N ILE A 393 -3.27 -16.68 -0.83
CA ILE A 393 -3.02 -16.87 -2.26
C ILE A 393 -3.20 -18.34 -2.65
N LYS A 394 -2.87 -19.29 -1.76
CA LYS A 394 -3.08 -20.73 -2.01
C LYS A 394 -4.55 -21.08 -2.26
N THR A 395 -5.48 -20.27 -1.72
CA THR A 395 -6.93 -20.50 -1.77
C THR A 395 -7.64 -19.88 -2.97
N ILE A 396 -6.94 -19.18 -3.86
CA ILE A 396 -7.59 -18.54 -5.02
C ILE A 396 -8.05 -19.58 -6.04
N ASP A 397 -9.09 -19.24 -6.80
CA ASP A 397 -9.44 -20.01 -7.99
C ASP A 397 -8.33 -19.86 -9.05
N ARG A 398 -8.05 -20.96 -9.76
CA ARG A 398 -7.15 -20.98 -10.91
C ARG A 398 -7.52 -19.91 -11.94
N ASP A 399 -8.82 -19.69 -12.17
CA ASP A 399 -9.32 -18.70 -13.14
C ASP A 399 -9.05 -17.26 -12.69
N ASP A 400 -8.73 -17.04 -11.41
CA ASP A 400 -8.33 -15.76 -10.83
C ASP A 400 -6.82 -15.55 -10.76
N GLY A 401 -6.02 -16.56 -11.08
CA GLY A 401 -4.57 -16.47 -11.09
C GLY A 401 -3.94 -16.21 -12.46
N VAL A 402 -2.94 -15.34 -12.47
CA VAL A 402 -2.08 -15.04 -13.61
C VAL A 402 -0.63 -15.31 -13.23
N LEU A 403 0.07 -16.12 -14.02
CA LEU A 403 1.51 -16.34 -13.87
C LEU A 403 2.29 -15.35 -14.73
N ASN A 404 3.29 -14.71 -14.17
CA ASN A 404 4.19 -13.81 -14.90
C ASN A 404 5.57 -14.45 -14.98
N TYR A 405 6.08 -14.62 -16.20
CA TYR A 405 7.32 -15.33 -16.49
C TYR A 405 8.12 -14.56 -17.54
N LEU A 406 8.69 -13.42 -17.15
CA LEU A 406 9.23 -12.44 -18.08
C LEU A 406 10.76 -12.50 -18.18
N ALA A 407 11.26 -12.96 -19.31
CA ALA A 407 12.69 -13.06 -19.63
C ALA A 407 13.54 -13.83 -18.60
N ILE A 408 12.89 -14.60 -17.72
CA ILE A 408 13.54 -15.39 -16.67
C ILE A 408 13.90 -16.81 -17.13
N ARG A 409 13.20 -17.32 -18.16
CA ARG A 409 13.40 -18.68 -18.71
C ARG A 409 14.84 -18.93 -19.16
N GLY A 410 15.47 -17.94 -19.81
CA GLY A 410 16.87 -18.04 -20.23
C GLY A 410 17.87 -18.18 -19.08
N HIS A 411 17.45 -17.89 -17.84
CA HIS A 411 18.28 -18.00 -16.64
C HIS A 411 18.01 -19.27 -15.83
N VAL A 412 16.75 -19.71 -15.75
CA VAL A 412 16.34 -20.80 -14.84
C VAL A 412 15.62 -21.97 -15.54
N GLY A 413 15.43 -21.91 -16.85
CA GLY A 413 14.63 -22.87 -17.60
C GLY A 413 13.14 -22.75 -17.29
N TRP A 414 12.41 -23.86 -17.40
CA TRP A 414 11.03 -23.99 -16.91
C TRP A 414 11.03 -24.61 -15.52
N LEU A 415 10.59 -23.86 -14.51
CA LEU A 415 10.40 -24.42 -13.17
C LEU A 415 9.21 -25.39 -13.19
N ARG A 416 9.47 -26.68 -12.96
CA ARG A 416 8.43 -27.73 -13.04
C ARG A 416 7.24 -27.49 -12.09
N ASP A 417 7.48 -26.79 -10.98
CA ASP A 417 6.46 -26.56 -9.95
C ASP A 417 5.41 -25.52 -10.36
N ILE A 418 5.60 -24.77 -11.46
CA ILE A 418 4.57 -23.81 -11.94
C ILE A 418 3.25 -24.49 -12.28
N LYS A 419 3.22 -25.80 -12.57
CA LYS A 419 1.96 -26.55 -12.78
C LYS A 419 1.10 -26.63 -11.51
N ASN A 420 1.71 -26.50 -10.34
CA ASN A 420 1.02 -26.58 -9.05
C ASN A 420 0.45 -25.21 -8.61
N LEU A 421 0.91 -24.13 -9.23
CA LEU A 421 0.38 -22.79 -8.97
C LEU A 421 -1.07 -22.64 -9.53
N PRO A 422 -1.94 -21.90 -8.82
CA PRO A 422 -3.33 -21.71 -9.21
C PRO A 422 -3.46 -20.62 -10.29
N TRP A 423 -3.08 -20.89 -11.54
CA TRP A 423 -3.19 -19.93 -12.65
C TRP A 423 -3.87 -20.49 -13.89
N ARG A 424 -4.58 -19.61 -14.61
CA ARG A 424 -5.23 -19.89 -15.89
C ARG A 424 -4.47 -19.31 -17.07
N PHE A 425 -3.92 -18.11 -16.90
CA PHE A 425 -3.16 -17.41 -17.93
C PHE A 425 -1.73 -17.14 -17.47
N MET A 426 -0.79 -17.20 -18.40
CA MET A 426 0.59 -16.80 -18.20
C MET A 426 0.93 -15.65 -19.15
N ILE A 427 1.54 -14.59 -18.61
CA ILE A 427 2.22 -13.56 -19.38
C ILE A 427 3.68 -14.01 -19.52
N TYR A 428 4.08 -14.32 -20.75
CA TYR A 428 5.40 -14.83 -21.09
C TYR A 428 6.19 -13.79 -21.90
N GLU A 429 7.47 -13.62 -21.58
CA GLU A 429 8.46 -12.94 -22.42
C GLU A 429 9.70 -13.84 -22.51
N GLY A 430 10.17 -14.10 -23.74
CA GLY A 430 11.38 -14.88 -23.98
C GLY A 430 12.66 -14.13 -23.62
N HIS A 431 13.78 -14.83 -23.67
CA HIS A 431 15.12 -14.27 -23.58
C HIS A 431 15.70 -13.97 -24.97
N GLN A 432 16.75 -13.13 -25.05
CA GLN A 432 17.35 -12.69 -26.33
C GLN A 432 18.03 -13.83 -27.12
N ASP A 433 18.39 -14.91 -26.42
CA ASP A 433 19.09 -16.09 -26.94
C ASP A 433 18.14 -17.32 -27.00
N ASP A 434 16.84 -17.08 -26.86
CA ASP A 434 15.83 -18.13 -26.92
C ASP A 434 15.63 -18.61 -28.36
N ALA A 435 15.48 -19.93 -28.54
CA ALA A 435 14.82 -20.52 -29.67
C ALA A 435 13.39 -19.95 -29.87
N PRO A 436 12.78 -20.15 -31.05
CA PRO A 436 11.44 -19.64 -31.34
C PRO A 436 10.40 -20.07 -30.30
N LEU A 437 9.43 -19.20 -30.04
CA LEU A 437 8.34 -19.40 -29.06
C LEU A 437 7.70 -20.80 -29.16
N GLU A 438 7.47 -21.31 -30.37
CA GLU A 438 6.82 -22.60 -30.62
C GLU A 438 7.55 -23.76 -29.95
N GLN A 439 8.88 -23.73 -29.93
CA GLN A 439 9.69 -24.80 -29.35
C GLN A 439 9.49 -24.86 -27.83
N TYR A 440 9.58 -23.74 -27.14
CA TYR A 440 9.46 -23.73 -25.67
C TYR A 440 8.03 -23.89 -25.18
N VAL A 441 7.04 -23.48 -25.98
CA VAL A 441 5.64 -23.82 -25.71
C VAL A 441 5.44 -25.32 -25.87
N ALA A 442 6.05 -25.97 -26.86
CA ALA A 442 6.00 -27.43 -26.99
C ALA A 442 6.63 -28.12 -25.78
N GLU A 443 7.80 -27.68 -25.32
CA GLU A 443 8.45 -28.20 -24.10
C GLU A 443 7.59 -28.05 -22.84
N LEU A 444 6.91 -26.91 -22.67
CA LEU A 444 5.96 -26.71 -21.56
C LEU A 444 4.76 -27.65 -21.69
N ASN A 445 4.26 -27.83 -22.91
CA ASN A 445 3.08 -28.64 -23.22
C ASN A 445 3.30 -30.14 -23.00
N GLU A 446 4.55 -30.63 -22.93
CA GLU A 446 4.87 -32.02 -22.62
C GLU A 446 4.38 -32.47 -21.23
N TRP A 447 4.29 -31.54 -20.27
CA TRP A 447 3.92 -31.85 -18.88
C TRP A 447 2.85 -30.92 -18.30
N LEU A 448 2.46 -29.88 -19.04
CA LEU A 448 1.38 -28.99 -18.68
C LEU A 448 0.60 -28.57 -19.93
N PRO A 449 -0.61 -29.11 -20.16
CA PRO A 449 -1.42 -28.76 -21.33
C PRO A 449 -1.67 -27.25 -21.42
N VAL A 450 -1.16 -26.63 -22.47
CA VAL A 450 -1.23 -25.19 -22.71
C VAL A 450 -1.48 -24.87 -24.19
N ARG A 451 -1.93 -23.65 -24.46
CA ARG A 451 -1.98 -23.09 -25.81
C ARG A 451 -1.64 -21.60 -25.79
N VAL A 452 -1.01 -21.11 -26.86
CA VAL A 452 -0.83 -19.66 -27.08
C VAL A 452 -2.17 -19.08 -27.55
N VAL A 453 -2.65 -18.05 -26.87
CA VAL A 453 -3.91 -17.34 -27.22
C VAL A 453 -3.66 -15.95 -27.80
N ALA A 454 -2.48 -15.37 -27.56
CA ALA A 454 -2.00 -14.15 -28.21
C ALA A 454 -0.48 -14.16 -28.26
N HIS A 455 0.12 -13.63 -29.33
CA HIS A 455 1.57 -13.45 -29.45
C HIS A 455 1.93 -12.06 -29.97
N SER A 456 3.13 -11.60 -29.66
CA SER A 456 3.77 -10.39 -30.19
C SER A 456 5.27 -10.52 -29.95
N SER A 457 6.02 -9.45 -30.22
CA SER A 457 7.36 -9.29 -29.72
C SER A 457 7.52 -8.01 -28.88
N VAL A 458 8.54 -8.00 -28.03
CA VAL A 458 8.96 -6.86 -27.21
C VAL A 458 10.37 -6.45 -27.63
N PHE A 459 10.55 -5.15 -27.87
CA PHE A 459 11.83 -4.53 -28.13
C PHE A 459 12.21 -3.60 -26.98
N ASP A 460 13.41 -3.77 -26.42
CA ASP A 460 13.99 -2.82 -25.47
C ASP A 460 15.18 -2.14 -26.12
N ALA A 461 15.21 -0.81 -26.17
CA ALA A 461 16.36 0.02 -26.52
C ALA A 461 17.52 -0.67 -27.30
N ASN A 462 18.40 -1.39 -26.59
CA ASN A 462 19.62 -2.01 -27.14
C ASN A 462 19.60 -3.56 -27.20
N SER A 463 18.47 -4.21 -26.90
CA SER A 463 18.33 -5.67 -26.94
C SER A 463 17.62 -6.10 -28.22
N THR A 464 17.90 -7.32 -28.68
CA THR A 464 17.15 -7.93 -29.78
C THR A 464 15.66 -8.08 -29.41
N SER A 465 14.82 -8.14 -30.43
CA SER A 465 13.40 -8.47 -30.29
C SER A 465 13.25 -9.82 -29.58
N ARG A 466 12.33 -9.89 -28.62
CA ARG A 466 12.03 -11.12 -27.86
C ARG A 466 10.57 -11.45 -28.02
N ASP A 467 10.26 -12.73 -28.21
CA ASP A 467 8.87 -13.17 -28.30
C ASP A 467 8.14 -12.95 -26.99
N SER A 468 6.87 -12.61 -27.07
CA SER A 468 5.99 -12.43 -25.92
C SER A 468 4.63 -13.00 -26.23
N ALA A 469 4.00 -13.63 -25.25
CA ALA A 469 2.76 -14.35 -25.45
C ALA A 469 1.87 -14.33 -24.22
N ILE A 470 0.56 -14.48 -24.47
CA ILE A 470 -0.37 -14.96 -23.46
C ILE A 470 -0.57 -16.45 -23.71
N ILE A 471 -0.21 -17.24 -22.71
CA ILE A 471 -0.35 -18.69 -22.72
C ILE A 471 -1.50 -19.06 -21.79
N GLN A 472 -2.45 -19.86 -22.28
CA GLN A 472 -3.56 -20.37 -21.49
C GLN A 472 -3.31 -21.82 -21.11
N ARG A 473 -3.40 -22.12 -19.81
CA ARG A 473 -3.45 -23.50 -19.30
C ARG A 473 -4.82 -24.10 -19.61
N ILE A 474 -4.88 -25.27 -20.23
CA ILE A 474 -6.13 -25.91 -20.69
C ILE A 474 -6.90 -26.53 -19.53
#